data_AF-A0A259LR04-F1
#
_entry.id   AF-A0A259LR04-F1
#
_cell.length_a   1.000
_cell.length_b   1.000
_cell.length_c   1.000
_cell.angle_alpha   90.00
_cell.angle_beta   90.00
_cell.angle_gamma   90.00
#
_symmetry.space_group_name_H-M   'P 1'
#
loop_
_entity.id
_entity.type
_entity.pdbx_description
1 polymer ?
#
loop_
_entity_poly.entity_id
_entity_poly.type
_entity_poly.pdbx_seq_one_letter_code
_entity_poly.pdbx_strand_id
1 'polypeptide(L)'
;MLGLTTQNPTVTVYLTSGRSRSLALGRQKIELRHAPAWLLQRPLERSGQAVRALAWMGRAHAPEAARQLGIALSAKEKQELLSMRSMVPGWMAKEISALAL
;
A
#
# COMPACT_ATOMS: atom_id res chain seq x y z
N MET A 1 -13.73 21.94 -30.58
CA MET A 1 -13.43 21.28 -29.30
C MET A 1 -13.95 19.85 -29.36
N LEU A 2 -13.11 18.83 -29.16
CA LEU A 2 -13.42 17.43 -29.51
C LEU A 2 -14.05 16.59 -28.39
N GLY A 3 -14.67 17.16 -27.35
CA GLY A 3 -15.52 16.39 -26.42
C GLY A 3 -14.90 15.12 -25.80
N LEU A 4 -13.57 14.98 -25.74
CA LEU A 4 -12.86 13.78 -25.24
C LEU A 4 -12.82 13.75 -23.71
N THR A 5 -13.92 14.13 -23.05
CA THR A 5 -14.05 13.91 -21.62
C THR A 5 -14.53 12.48 -21.45
N THR A 6 -13.59 11.57 -21.18
CA THR A 6 -13.98 10.32 -20.51
C THR A 6 -14.24 10.72 -19.07
N GLN A 7 -15.49 11.04 -18.74
CA GLN A 7 -15.87 11.01 -17.34
C GLN A 7 -15.73 9.56 -16.90
N ASN A 8 -14.56 9.23 -16.33
CA ASN A 8 -14.33 7.94 -15.73
C ASN A 8 -15.14 7.94 -14.43
N PRO A 9 -16.21 7.14 -14.28
CA PRO A 9 -16.86 7.03 -12.99
C PRO A 9 -15.79 6.55 -12.00
N THR A 10 -15.50 7.37 -10.98
CA THR A 10 -14.52 7.04 -9.94
C THR A 10 -15.04 5.85 -9.16
N VAL A 11 -14.68 4.64 -9.59
CA VAL A 11 -15.01 3.42 -8.84
C VAL A 11 -14.09 3.36 -7.63
N THR A 12 -14.68 3.35 -6.44
CA THR A 12 -13.90 3.23 -5.21
C THR A 12 -13.46 1.78 -5.02
N VAL A 13 -12.15 1.57 -4.92
CA VAL A 13 -11.54 0.26 -4.74
C VAL A 13 -11.04 0.11 -3.30
N TYR A 14 -11.44 -0.96 -2.63
CA TYR A 14 -10.95 -1.34 -1.31
C TYR A 14 -10.25 -2.70 -1.36
N LEU A 15 -9.17 -2.85 -0.59
CA LEU A 15 -8.48 -4.13 -0.45
C LEU A 15 -9.15 -4.99 0.61
N THR A 16 -9.23 -6.30 0.38
CA THR A 16 -9.84 -7.27 1.31
C THR A 16 -9.02 -8.56 1.37
N SER A 17 -9.09 -9.27 2.50
CA SER A 17 -8.59 -10.65 2.63
C SER A 17 -9.51 -11.68 1.97
N GLY A 18 -10.78 -11.32 1.73
CA GLY A 18 -11.77 -12.19 1.08
C GLY A 18 -11.68 -12.18 -0.44
N ARG A 19 -12.65 -12.81 -1.10
CA ARG A 19 -12.75 -12.85 -2.57
C ARG A 19 -13.01 -11.46 -3.15
N SER A 20 -12.41 -11.20 -4.31
CA SER A 20 -12.72 -10.01 -5.12
C SER A 20 -14.18 -10.03 -5.55
N ARG A 21 -14.89 -8.91 -5.36
CA ARG A 21 -16.30 -8.76 -5.74
C ARG A 21 -16.70 -7.29 -5.85
N SER A 22 -17.71 -6.99 -6.66
CA SER A 22 -18.36 -5.68 -6.63
C SER A 22 -19.53 -5.68 -5.65
N LEU A 23 -19.73 -4.57 -4.96
CA LEU A 23 -20.88 -4.33 -4.08
C LEU A 23 -21.53 -3.00 -4.47
N ALA A 24 -22.87 -2.96 -4.44
CA ALA A 24 -23.61 -1.71 -4.54
C ALA A 24 -23.91 -1.17 -3.13
N LEU A 25 -23.46 0.05 -2.84
CA LEU A 25 -23.79 0.81 -1.64
C LEU A 25 -24.70 1.97 -2.05
N GLY A 26 -26.01 1.74 -1.96
CA GLY A 26 -26.99 2.67 -2.50
C GLY A 26 -26.78 2.89 -4.01
N ARG A 27 -26.45 4.13 -4.40
CA ARG A 27 -26.16 4.49 -5.79
C ARG A 27 -24.68 4.33 -6.19
N GLN A 28 -23.79 4.02 -5.24
CA GLN A 28 -22.36 3.86 -5.50
C GLN A 28 -22.01 2.39 -5.75
N LYS A 29 -21.16 2.13 -6.74
CA LYS A 29 -20.50 0.83 -6.91
C LYS A 29 -19.13 0.90 -6.26
N ILE A 30 -18.85 -0.05 -5.38
CA ILE A 30 -17.52 -0.28 -4.82
C ILE A 30 -16.96 -1.60 -5.34
N GLU A 31 -15.64 -1.65 -5.46
CA GLU A 31 -14.91 -2.87 -5.77
C GLU A 31 -14.10 -3.30 -4.55
N LEU A 32 -14.32 -4.53 -4.11
CA LEU A 32 -13.43 -5.19 -3.18
C LEU A 32 -12.45 -6.02 -4.00
N ARG A 33 -11.16 -5.76 -3.84
CA ARG A 33 -10.08 -6.52 -4.48
C ARG A 33 -9.34 -7.34 -3.43
N HIS A 34 -9.22 -8.63 -3.69
CA HIS A 34 -8.39 -9.49 -2.87
C HIS A 34 -6.95 -8.98 -2.86
N ALA A 35 -6.37 -8.91 -1.67
CA ALA A 35 -4.98 -8.52 -1.45
C ALA A 35 -4.25 -9.61 -0.64
N PRO A 36 -2.95 -9.79 -0.89
CA PRO A 36 -2.17 -10.71 -0.08
C PRO A 36 -2.11 -10.22 1.38
N ALA A 37 -2.07 -11.15 2.33
CA ALA A 37 -2.15 -10.86 3.75
C ALA A 37 -1.12 -9.83 4.24
N TRP A 38 0.08 -9.82 3.65
CA TRP A 38 1.15 -8.88 4.01
C TRP A 38 0.80 -7.41 3.70
N LEU A 39 -0.08 -7.14 2.73
CA LEU A 39 -0.50 -5.78 2.37
C LEU A 39 -1.59 -5.23 3.31
N LEU A 40 -2.28 -6.14 4.01
CA LEU A 40 -3.39 -5.87 4.93
C LEU A 40 -2.95 -5.73 6.39
N GLN A 41 -1.68 -5.98 6.68
CA GLN A 41 -1.13 -5.80 8.02
C GLN A 41 -1.22 -4.34 8.46
N ARG A 42 -1.45 -4.13 9.77
CA ARG A 42 -1.37 -2.81 10.41
C ARG A 42 -2.19 -1.75 9.64
N PRO A 43 -3.51 -1.97 9.42
CA PRO A 43 -4.29 -1.20 8.44
C PRO A 43 -4.42 0.29 8.77
N LEU A 44 -4.39 0.65 10.05
CA LEU A 44 -4.54 2.03 10.52
C LEU A 44 -3.21 2.70 10.91
N GLU A 45 -2.13 1.93 10.97
CA GLU A 45 -0.83 2.40 11.45
C GLU A 45 0.04 2.89 10.29
N ARG A 46 0.89 3.89 10.55
CA ARG A 46 1.79 4.45 9.53
C ARG A 46 2.80 3.43 9.00
N SER A 47 3.24 2.50 9.84
CA SER A 47 4.10 1.37 9.44
C SER A 47 3.44 0.50 8.36
N GLY A 48 2.16 0.16 8.51
CA GLY A 48 1.40 -0.54 7.48
C GLY A 48 1.16 0.32 6.23
N GLN A 49 0.93 1.63 6.39
CA GLN A 49 0.80 2.55 5.26
C GLN A 49 2.10 2.63 4.45
N ALA A 50 3.26 2.61 5.12
CA ALA A 50 4.58 2.60 4.49
C ALA A 50 4.79 1.33 3.64
N VAL A 51 4.38 0.16 4.13
CA VAL A 51 4.38 -1.09 3.33
C VAL A 51 3.52 -0.95 2.08
N ARG A 52 2.30 -0.41 2.21
CA ARG A 52 1.41 -0.17 1.07
C ARG A 52 2.00 0.84 0.07
N ALA A 53 2.65 1.89 0.56
CA ALA A 53 3.31 2.88 -0.28
C ALA A 53 4.47 2.27 -1.07
N LEU A 54 5.34 1.48 -0.43
CA LEU A 54 6.42 0.76 -1.12
C LEU A 54 5.88 -0.21 -2.18
N ALA A 55 4.81 -0.94 -1.86
CA ALA A 55 4.15 -1.83 -2.81
C ALA A 55 3.60 -1.07 -4.03
N TRP A 56 3.01 0.11 -3.81
CA TRP A 56 2.49 0.97 -4.87
C TRP A 56 3.60 1.53 -5.77
N MET A 57 4.70 2.01 -5.18
CA MET A 57 5.84 2.55 -5.92
C MET A 57 6.55 1.49 -6.78
N GLY A 58 6.48 0.23 -6.34
CA GLY A 58 7.05 -0.92 -7.03
C GLY A 58 8.58 -0.97 -6.92
N ARG A 59 9.14 -2.11 -7.33
CA ARG A 59 10.56 -2.46 -7.13
C ARG A 59 11.54 -1.42 -7.68
N ALA A 60 11.23 -0.79 -8.82
CA ALA A 60 12.11 0.17 -9.47
C ALA A 60 12.30 1.46 -8.64
N HIS A 61 11.27 1.89 -7.93
CA HIS A 61 11.28 3.12 -7.12
C HIS A 61 11.36 2.85 -5.63
N ALA A 62 11.43 1.58 -5.22
CA ALA A 62 11.47 1.16 -3.82
C ALA A 62 12.63 1.78 -3.02
N PRO A 63 13.86 1.92 -3.55
CA PRO A 63 14.96 2.51 -2.78
C PRO A 63 14.70 3.98 -2.42
N GLU A 64 14.25 4.79 -3.39
CA GLU A 64 13.95 6.19 -3.16
C GLU A 64 12.73 6.36 -2.25
N ALA A 65 11.68 5.55 -2.47
CA ALA A 65 10.51 5.55 -1.60
C ALA A 65 10.85 5.17 -0.15
N ALA A 66 11.73 4.18 0.05
CA ALA A 66 12.19 3.78 1.38
C ALA A 66 12.95 4.93 2.07
N ARG A 67 13.83 5.63 1.35
CA ARG A 67 14.54 6.80 1.88
C ARG A 67 13.59 7.90 2.36
N GLN A 68 12.57 8.22 1.56
CA GLN A 68 11.55 9.21 1.92
C GLN A 68 10.74 8.77 3.16
N LEU A 69 10.35 7.50 3.22
CA LEU A 69 9.69 6.93 4.40
C LEU A 69 10.60 6.96 5.63
N GLY A 70 11.90 6.74 5.46
CA GLY A 70 12.90 6.87 6.52
C GLY A 70 12.98 8.29 7.10
N ILE A 71 12.64 9.33 6.33
CA ILE A 71 12.58 10.71 6.82
C ILE A 71 11.22 11.00 7.47
N ALA A 72 10.13 10.50 6.89
CA ALA A 72 8.76 10.80 7.32
C ALA A 72 8.31 10.06 8.59
N LEU A 73 8.88 8.87 8.86
CA LEU A 73 8.48 8.03 10.00
C LEU A 73 9.30 8.36 11.26
N SER A 74 8.62 8.36 12.41
CA SER A 74 9.26 8.39 13.73
C SER A 74 10.06 7.11 14.01
N ALA A 75 10.94 7.14 15.02
CA ALA A 75 11.73 5.96 15.41
C ALA A 75 10.85 4.75 15.78
N LYS A 76 9.72 4.98 16.46
CA LYS A 76 8.76 3.93 16.80
C LYS A 76 8.13 3.32 15.55
N GLU A 77 7.64 4.15 14.62
CA GLU A 77 7.03 3.68 13.38
C GLU A 77 8.03 2.95 12.48
N LYS A 78 9.32 3.35 12.49
CA LYS A 78 10.40 2.62 11.82
C LYS A 78 10.61 1.24 12.43
N GLN A 79 10.66 1.12 13.75
CA GLN A 79 10.78 -0.18 14.42
C GLN A 79 9.60 -1.09 14.10
N GLU A 80 8.38 -0.55 14.08
CA GLU A 80 7.20 -1.29 13.65
C GLU A 80 7.32 -1.75 12.19
N LEU A 81 7.74 -0.88 11.27
CA LEU A 81 7.99 -1.23 9.88
C LEU A 81 9.07 -2.33 9.74
N LEU A 82 10.17 -2.20 10.49
CA LEU A 82 11.24 -3.19 10.54
C LEU A 82 10.75 -4.57 11.03
N SER A 83 9.80 -4.60 11.98
CA SER A 83 9.21 -5.86 12.47
C SER A 83 8.43 -6.63 11.39
N MET A 84 8.00 -5.95 10.32
CA MET A 84 7.22 -6.54 9.23
C MET A 84 8.08 -7.14 8.10
N ARG A 85 9.41 -6.95 8.15
CA ARG A 85 10.34 -7.32 7.06
C ARG A 85 10.27 -8.78 6.63
N SER A 86 9.94 -9.70 7.53
CA SER A 86 9.83 -11.15 7.25
C SER A 86 8.55 -11.53 6.50
N MET A 87 7.54 -10.65 6.47
CA MET A 87 6.23 -10.93 5.88
C MET A 87 6.09 -10.41 4.45
N VAL A 88 6.99 -9.52 4.01
CA VAL A 88 6.93 -8.85 2.71
C VAL A 88 7.81 -9.53 1.66
N PRO A 89 7.61 -9.28 0.36
CA PRO A 89 8.51 -9.77 -0.69
C PRO A 89 9.97 -9.37 -0.45
N GLY A 90 10.92 -10.23 -0.84
CA GLY A 90 12.35 -10.03 -0.55
C GLY A 90 12.93 -8.69 -1.05
N TRP A 91 12.43 -8.16 -2.16
CA TRP A 91 12.83 -6.85 -2.66
C TRP A 91 12.39 -5.70 -1.73
N MET A 92 11.25 -5.81 -1.04
CA MET A 92 10.84 -4.85 -0.02
C MET A 92 11.61 -5.05 1.28
N ALA A 93 11.80 -6.30 1.70
CA ALA A 93 12.52 -6.63 2.92
C ALA A 93 13.94 -6.04 2.91
N LYS A 94 14.61 -6.06 1.74
CA LYS A 94 15.91 -5.40 1.53
C LYS A 94 15.85 -3.91 1.84
N GLU A 95 14.94 -3.17 1.21
CA GLU A 95 14.84 -1.72 1.38
C GLU A 95 14.39 -1.34 2.80
N ILE A 96 13.47 -2.09 3.40
CA ILE A 96 13.06 -1.89 4.80
C ILE A 96 14.24 -2.13 5.74
N SER A 97 15.06 -3.16 5.51
CA SER A 97 16.21 -3.47 6.37
C SER A 97 17.28 -2.38 6.33
N ALA A 98 17.39 -1.65 5.21
CA ALA A 98 18.31 -0.51 5.09
C ALA A 98 17.93 0.66 6.01
N LEU A 99 16.68 0.73 6.51
CA LEU A 99 16.21 1.75 7.45
C LEU A 99 16.63 1.51 8.91
N ALA A 100 17.24 0.35 9.20
CA ALA A 100 17.77 0.03 10.54
C ALA A 100 19.14 0.68 10.82
N LEU A 101 19.79 1.20 9.77
CA LEU A 101 21.07 1.90 9.81
C LEU A 101 20.84 3.40 10.04
#